data_AF-A0A971JLN3-F1
#
_entry.id   AF-A0A971JLN3-F1
#
_cell.length_a   1.000
_cell.length_b   1.000
_cell.length_c   1.000
_cell.angle_alpha   90.00
_cell.angle_beta   90.00
_cell.angle_gamma   90.00
#
_symmetry.space_group_name_H-M   'P 1'
#
loop_
_entity.id
_entity.type
_entity.pdbx_description
1 polymer ?
#
loop_
_entity_poly.entity_id
_entity_poly.type
_entity_poly.pdbx_seq_one_letter_code
_entity_poly.pdbx_strand_id
1 'polypeptide(L)'
;MIMQGNDNFPASSDKPDLKDIKVGIFVGVAFAIIKFLKLKYGLNLGNLDTLIPFLVCILYIVFRARRDPEKLDEWGITKPVNMSAAFVFVLITGMGIGGLAAFGLLLSDSLSFEFRYVKNMVEYIPAAFPQQFFLCSVGLVSFSKMKIFHGNWRLPIVIGLFFALAHFWTPFHIPGTRIPLQVIGTFPAGFLAAWYFLRFRNILPLTLSHVMIYVLLHNWVEVYL
;
A
#
# COMPACT_ATOMS: atom_id res chain seq x y z
N MET A 1 -25.66 -16.30 6.84
CA MET A 1 -24.39 -17.06 6.76
C MET A 1 -23.31 -16.21 7.42
N ILE A 2 -23.14 -16.38 8.73
CA ILE A 2 -22.11 -15.67 9.50
C ILE A 2 -20.79 -16.31 9.09
N MET A 3 -19.94 -15.58 8.37
CA MET A 3 -18.57 -16.03 8.15
C MET A 3 -17.92 -16.10 9.53
N GLN A 4 -17.83 -17.31 10.11
CA GLN A 4 -16.93 -17.57 11.22
C GLN A 4 -15.56 -17.06 10.77
N GLY A 5 -15.06 -16.05 11.48
CA GLY A 5 -13.71 -15.55 11.27
C GLY A 5 -12.79 -16.73 11.53
N ASN A 6 -12.26 -17.31 10.46
CA ASN A 6 -11.21 -18.31 10.57
C ASN A 6 -10.08 -17.68 11.39
N ASP A 7 -9.98 -18.12 12.66
CA ASP A 7 -8.80 -17.97 13.52
C ASP A 7 -7.61 -18.81 13.00
N ASN A 8 -7.56 -19.05 11.68
CA ASN A 8 -6.52 -19.81 10.99
C ASN A 8 -5.31 -18.91 10.74
N PHE A 9 -4.79 -18.26 11.78
CA PHE A 9 -3.39 -17.87 11.75
C PHE A 9 -2.60 -19.15 12.04
N PRO A 10 -1.84 -19.70 11.07
CA PRO A 10 -1.01 -20.86 11.32
C PRO A 10 -0.06 -20.54 12.47
N ALA A 11 0.27 -21.56 13.28
CA ALA A 11 1.15 -21.52 14.44
C ALA A 11 2.62 -21.21 14.10
N SER A 12 2.87 -20.20 13.27
CA SER A 12 4.13 -19.47 13.29
C SER A 12 4.23 -18.77 14.64
N SER A 13 5.39 -18.79 15.28
CA SER A 13 5.60 -18.27 16.64
C SER A 13 4.72 -17.05 16.97
N ASP A 14 4.10 -17.04 18.16
CA ASP A 14 3.23 -15.96 18.66
C ASP A 14 3.94 -14.59 18.76
N LYS A 15 5.20 -14.51 18.34
CA LYS A 15 6.04 -13.33 18.46
C LYS A 15 6.31 -12.72 17.09
N PRO A 16 6.21 -11.38 16.98
CA PRO A 16 6.66 -10.66 15.80
C PRO A 16 8.12 -10.98 15.48
N ASP A 17 8.45 -11.13 14.20
CA ASP A 17 9.84 -11.30 13.77
C ASP A 17 10.52 -9.93 13.73
N LEU A 18 11.24 -9.61 14.80
CA LEU A 18 11.91 -8.33 14.95
C LEU A 18 12.96 -8.06 13.86
N LYS A 19 13.50 -9.10 13.19
CA LYS A 19 14.45 -8.90 12.08
C LYS A 19 13.73 -8.26 10.90
N ASP A 20 12.57 -8.81 10.54
CA ASP A 20 11.76 -8.31 9.43
C ASP A 20 11.29 -6.86 9.68
N ILE A 21 10.83 -6.58 10.90
CA ILE A 21 10.43 -5.22 11.30
C ILE A 21 11.60 -4.23 11.20
N LYS A 22 12.79 -4.60 11.72
CA LYS A 22 13.98 -3.73 11.68
C LYS A 22 14.39 -3.39 10.24
N VAL A 23 14.33 -4.36 9.33
CA VAL A 23 14.62 -4.12 7.91
C VAL A 23 13.58 -3.20 7.29
N GLY A 24 12.29 -3.43 7.56
CA GLY A 24 11.23 -2.55 7.08
C GLY A 24 11.38 -1.10 7.56
N ILE A 25 11.72 -0.90 8.84
CA ILE A 25 12.01 0.44 9.40
C ILE A 25 13.23 1.05 8.71
N PHE A 26 14.32 0.29 8.56
CA PHE A 26 15.53 0.77 7.89
C PHE A 26 15.24 1.24 6.46
N VAL A 27 14.55 0.42 5.65
CA VAL A 27 14.18 0.77 4.27
C VAL A 27 13.26 1.99 4.24
N GLY A 28 12.26 2.05 5.12
CA GLY A 28 11.33 3.18 5.22
C GLY A 28 12.04 4.49 5.58
N VAL A 29 12.93 4.48 6.57
CA VAL A 29 13.72 5.65 6.98
C VAL A 29 14.67 6.08 5.87
N ALA A 30 15.38 5.14 5.23
CA ALA A 30 16.26 5.45 4.11
C ALA A 30 15.50 6.11 2.96
N PHE A 31 14.32 5.59 2.62
CA PHE A 31 13.47 6.17 1.58
C PHE A 31 12.96 7.57 1.96
N ALA A 32 12.52 7.76 3.20
CA ALA A 32 12.10 9.07 3.71
C ALA A 32 13.23 10.11 3.63
N ILE A 33 14.46 9.73 3.99
CA ILE A 33 15.63 10.59 3.89
C ILE A 33 15.92 10.94 2.42
N ILE A 34 15.94 9.95 1.50
CA ILE A 34 16.17 10.20 0.07
C ILE A 34 15.10 11.15 -0.49
N LYS A 35 13.82 10.92 -0.18
CA LYS A 35 12.70 11.79 -0.57
C LYS A 35 12.88 13.20 0.00
N PHE A 36 13.23 13.33 1.27
CA PHE A 36 13.46 14.62 1.90
C PHE A 36 14.61 15.39 1.25
N LEU A 37 15.75 14.73 1.00
CA LEU A 37 16.91 15.34 0.34
C LEU A 37 16.56 15.76 -1.10
N LYS A 38 15.81 14.94 -1.83
CA LYS A 38 15.30 15.27 -3.17
C LYS A 38 14.44 16.52 -3.14
N LEU A 39 13.48 16.60 -2.21
CA LEU A 39 12.59 17.76 -2.09
C LEU A 39 13.33 19.02 -1.63
N LYS A 40 14.23 18.91 -0.65
CA LYS A 40 14.94 20.04 -0.06
C LYS A 40 16.03 20.63 -0.95
N TYR A 41 16.77 19.78 -1.67
CA TYR A 41 17.94 20.17 -2.45
C TYR A 41 17.72 20.07 -3.96
N GLY A 42 16.52 19.70 -4.42
CA GLY A 42 16.21 19.57 -5.85
C GLY A 42 17.03 18.49 -6.55
N LEU A 43 17.45 17.44 -5.85
CA LEU A 43 18.30 16.38 -6.44
C LEU A 43 17.54 15.64 -7.54
N ASN A 44 18.03 15.71 -8.77
CA ASN A 44 17.48 14.91 -9.86
C ASN A 44 18.10 13.50 -9.86
N LEU A 45 17.52 12.60 -9.06
CA LEU A 45 17.93 11.20 -8.99
C LEU A 45 17.27 10.32 -10.06
N GLY A 46 16.50 10.90 -11.00
CA GLY A 46 15.70 10.14 -11.95
C GLY A 46 14.82 9.10 -11.24
N ASN A 47 14.89 7.85 -11.69
CA ASN A 47 14.18 6.70 -11.11
C ASN A 47 14.97 5.97 -10.01
N LEU A 48 16.17 6.43 -9.64
CA LEU A 48 17.00 5.73 -8.65
C LEU A 48 16.37 5.76 -7.25
N ASP A 49 15.61 6.80 -6.94
CA ASP A 49 14.90 6.95 -5.67
C ASP A 49 13.85 5.87 -5.44
N THR A 50 13.26 5.30 -6.50
CA THR A 50 12.31 4.18 -6.43
C THR A 50 12.97 2.83 -6.70
N LEU A 51 13.94 2.78 -7.61
CA LEU A 51 14.64 1.55 -7.98
C LEU A 51 15.50 0.98 -6.85
N ILE A 52 16.20 1.83 -6.09
CA ILE A 52 17.06 1.36 -4.98
C ILE A 52 16.22 0.65 -3.90
N PRO A 53 15.14 1.25 -3.34
CA PRO A 53 14.25 0.55 -2.41
C PRO A 53 13.66 -0.73 -2.99
N PHE A 54 13.30 -0.73 -4.28
CA PHE A 54 12.79 -1.92 -4.95
C PHE A 54 13.82 -3.05 -4.98
N LEU A 55 15.04 -2.78 -5.44
CA LEU A 55 16.09 -3.78 -5.49
C LEU A 55 16.47 -4.30 -4.09
N VAL A 56 16.55 -3.41 -3.09
CA VAL A 56 16.78 -3.81 -1.69
C VAL A 56 15.65 -4.70 -1.18
N CYS A 57 14.39 -4.38 -1.49
CA CYS A 57 13.23 -5.20 -1.16
C CYS A 57 13.31 -6.59 -1.80
N ILE A 58 13.59 -6.68 -3.11
CA ILE A 58 13.73 -7.96 -3.82
C ILE A 58 14.90 -8.78 -3.27
N LEU A 59 16.07 -8.16 -3.06
CA LEU A 59 17.23 -8.83 -2.46
C LEU A 59 16.90 -9.37 -1.06
N TYR A 60 16.15 -8.60 -0.27
CA TYR A 60 15.69 -9.04 1.04
C TYR A 60 14.75 -10.26 0.95
N ILE A 61 13.77 -10.22 0.03
CA ILE A 61 12.86 -11.34 -0.22
C ILE A 61 13.65 -12.60 -0.61
N VAL A 62 14.57 -12.50 -1.57
CA VAL A 62 15.41 -13.63 -2.02
C VAL A 62 16.28 -14.17 -0.89
N PHE A 63 16.89 -13.28 -0.11
CA PHE A 63 17.70 -13.65 1.04
C PHE A 63 16.89 -14.42 2.09
N ARG A 64 15.67 -13.96 2.38
CA ARG A 64 14.77 -14.60 3.36
C ARG A 64 14.22 -15.92 2.82
N ALA A 65 13.81 -15.97 1.55
CA ALA A 65 13.35 -17.19 0.88
C ALA A 65 14.36 -18.34 0.94
N ARG A 66 15.66 -18.02 0.86
CA ARG A 66 16.73 -19.02 0.94
C ARG A 66 16.95 -19.59 2.34
N ARG A 67 16.48 -18.91 3.39
CA ARG A 67 16.70 -19.31 4.79
C ARG A 67 15.43 -19.83 5.44
N ASP A 68 14.34 -19.10 5.24
CA ASP A 68 13.02 -19.32 5.85
C ASP A 68 11.97 -19.24 4.73
N PRO A 69 11.90 -20.21 3.79
CA PRO A 69 11.04 -20.16 2.60
C PRO A 69 9.54 -20.00 2.92
N GLU A 70 9.09 -20.51 4.07
CA GLU A 70 7.73 -20.35 4.58
C GLU A 70 7.32 -18.88 4.79
N LYS A 71 8.29 -17.96 4.93
CA LYS A 71 8.01 -16.52 5.00
C LYS A 71 7.36 -15.98 3.75
N LEU A 72 7.61 -16.57 2.58
CA LEU A 72 6.96 -16.13 1.33
C LEU A 72 5.45 -16.35 1.40
N ASP A 73 5.02 -17.44 2.05
CA ASP A 73 3.63 -17.77 2.28
C ASP A 73 3.01 -16.84 3.35
N GLU A 74 3.75 -16.58 4.45
CA GLU A 74 3.30 -15.64 5.48
C GLU A 74 3.09 -14.23 4.91
N TRP A 75 4.05 -13.76 4.09
CA TRP A 75 4.01 -12.47 3.42
C TRP A 75 3.03 -12.41 2.24
N GLY A 76 2.38 -13.53 1.90
CA GLY A 76 1.39 -13.57 0.84
C GLY A 76 1.98 -13.33 -0.55
N ILE A 77 3.24 -13.70 -0.76
CA ILE A 77 3.92 -13.65 -2.06
C ILE A 77 3.51 -14.87 -2.90
N THR A 78 3.50 -16.05 -2.29
CA THR A 78 3.28 -17.34 -2.96
C THR A 78 1.87 -17.89 -2.80
N LYS A 79 1.02 -17.25 -1.97
CA LYS A 79 -0.38 -17.65 -1.82
C LYS A 79 -1.16 -17.35 -3.11
N PRO A 80 -1.96 -18.28 -3.64
CA PRO A 80 -2.75 -18.04 -4.84
C PRO A 80 -3.90 -17.05 -4.57
N VAL A 81 -4.27 -16.26 -5.58
CA VAL A 81 -5.48 -15.42 -5.53
C VAL A 81 -6.69 -16.31 -5.80
N ASN A 82 -7.53 -16.54 -4.79
CA ASN A 82 -8.81 -17.22 -4.98
C ASN A 82 -9.90 -16.27 -5.49
N MET A 83 -11.03 -16.81 -5.95
CA MET A 83 -12.13 -16.03 -6.52
C MET A 83 -12.70 -14.97 -5.57
N SER A 84 -12.80 -15.27 -4.27
CA SER A 84 -13.28 -14.31 -3.27
C SER A 84 -12.31 -13.14 -3.12
N ALA A 85 -11.01 -13.42 -3.09
CA ALA A 85 -9.97 -12.40 -3.05
C ALA A 85 -10.01 -11.54 -4.32
N ALA A 86 -10.11 -12.16 -5.50
CA ALA A 86 -10.23 -11.46 -6.77
C ALA A 86 -11.48 -10.56 -6.83
N PHE A 87 -12.64 -11.06 -6.40
CA PHE A 87 -13.89 -10.30 -6.37
C PHE A 87 -13.78 -9.09 -5.44
N VAL A 88 -13.28 -9.28 -4.22
CA VAL A 88 -13.12 -8.18 -3.26
C VAL A 88 -12.10 -7.16 -3.76
N PHE A 89 -11.02 -7.59 -4.40
CA PHE A 89 -10.07 -6.70 -5.06
C PHE A 89 -10.76 -5.85 -6.12
N VAL A 90 -11.47 -6.46 -7.07
CA VAL A 90 -12.19 -5.74 -8.13
C VAL A 90 -13.19 -4.74 -7.53
N LEU A 91 -13.91 -5.14 -6.48
CA LEU A 91 -14.87 -4.27 -5.81
C LEU A 91 -14.18 -3.05 -5.17
N ILE A 92 -13.14 -3.26 -4.34
CA ILE A 92 -12.44 -2.18 -3.64
C ILE A 92 -11.76 -1.23 -4.65
N THR A 93 -11.05 -1.78 -5.63
CA THR A 93 -10.38 -0.96 -6.65
C THR A 93 -11.41 -0.25 -7.52
N GLY A 94 -12.47 -0.91 -7.95
CA GLY A 94 -13.55 -0.31 -8.75
C GLY A 94 -14.24 0.84 -8.01
N MET A 95 -14.52 0.68 -6.72
CA MET A 95 -15.05 1.77 -5.88
C MET A 95 -14.06 2.94 -5.78
N GLY A 96 -12.76 2.65 -5.60
CA GLY A 96 -11.72 3.68 -5.58
C GLY A 96 -11.63 4.47 -6.88
N ILE A 97 -11.59 3.77 -8.03
CA ILE A 97 -11.56 4.37 -9.37
C ILE A 97 -12.83 5.18 -9.61
N GLY A 98 -14.01 4.62 -9.30
CA GLY A 98 -15.29 5.31 -9.44
C GLY A 98 -15.38 6.57 -8.59
N GLY A 99 -14.87 6.53 -7.35
CA GLY A 99 -14.79 7.69 -6.48
C GLY A 99 -13.86 8.79 -7.03
N LEU A 100 -12.69 8.41 -7.55
CA LEU A 100 -11.78 9.36 -8.21
C LEU A 100 -12.40 9.97 -9.48
N ALA A 101 -13.09 9.16 -10.30
CA ALA A 101 -13.78 9.65 -11.49
C ALA A 101 -14.91 10.62 -11.14
N ALA A 102 -15.74 10.29 -10.14
CA ALA A 102 -16.78 11.19 -9.66
C ALA A 102 -16.21 12.50 -9.13
N PHE A 103 -15.10 12.45 -8.38
CA PHE A 103 -14.44 13.65 -7.88
C PHE A 103 -13.80 14.48 -9.00
N GLY A 104 -13.15 13.84 -9.98
CA GLY A 104 -12.60 14.52 -11.16
C GLY A 104 -13.67 15.22 -12.01
N LEU A 105 -14.84 14.59 -12.18
CA LEU A 105 -16.01 15.22 -12.82
C LEU A 105 -16.46 16.48 -12.08
N LEU A 106 -16.53 16.42 -10.75
CA LEU A 106 -16.92 17.57 -9.94
C LEU A 106 -15.92 18.74 -10.03
N LEU A 107 -14.64 18.46 -10.32
CA LEU A 107 -13.60 19.48 -10.42
C LEU A 107 -13.49 20.12 -11.82
N SER A 108 -13.79 19.37 -12.88
CA SER A 108 -13.43 19.77 -14.26
C SER A 108 -14.56 19.66 -15.28
N ASP A 109 -15.77 19.29 -14.84
CA ASP A 109 -16.96 19.06 -15.66
C ASP A 109 -16.78 18.05 -16.82
N SER A 110 -15.66 17.31 -16.82
CA SER A 110 -15.32 16.34 -17.87
C SER A 110 -14.43 15.22 -17.33
N LEU A 111 -14.36 14.11 -18.07
CA LEU A 111 -13.38 13.05 -17.81
C LEU A 111 -12.57 12.81 -19.07
N SER A 112 -11.27 13.03 -18.98
CA SER A 112 -10.34 12.67 -20.05
C SER A 112 -9.43 11.56 -19.55
N PHE A 113 -9.44 10.39 -20.20
CA PHE A 113 -8.53 9.30 -19.87
C PHE A 113 -7.47 9.20 -20.95
N GLU A 114 -6.20 9.25 -20.57
CA GLU A 114 -5.08 9.08 -21.49
C GLU A 114 -4.44 7.70 -21.34
N PHE A 115 -4.11 7.06 -22.46
CA PHE A 115 -3.40 5.77 -22.45
C PHE A 115 -2.04 5.85 -21.73
N ARG A 116 -1.42 7.04 -21.69
CA ARG A 116 -0.20 7.31 -20.93
C ARG A 116 -0.35 6.97 -19.44
N TYR A 117 -1.55 7.02 -18.86
CA TYR A 117 -1.77 6.61 -17.48
C TYR A 117 -1.48 5.12 -17.27
N VAL A 118 -1.79 4.26 -18.24
CA VAL A 118 -1.46 2.82 -18.17
C VAL A 118 0.05 2.61 -18.15
N LYS A 119 0.79 3.37 -18.96
CA LYS A 119 2.26 3.35 -18.92
C LYS A 119 2.78 3.79 -17.54
N ASN A 120 2.26 4.90 -17.01
CA ASN A 120 2.64 5.40 -15.69
C ASN A 120 2.34 4.38 -14.57
N MET A 121 1.24 3.62 -14.68
CA MET A 121 0.93 2.53 -13.76
C MET A 121 2.05 1.48 -13.74
N VAL A 122 2.47 0.99 -14.91
CA VAL A 122 3.56 0.02 -15.01
C VAL A 122 4.86 0.60 -14.45
N GLU A 123 5.18 1.84 -14.79
CA GLU A 123 6.41 2.52 -14.32
C GLU A 123 6.40 2.79 -12.80
N TYR A 124 5.23 2.84 -12.17
CA TYR A 124 5.09 3.06 -10.72
C TYR A 124 5.19 1.78 -9.88
N ILE A 125 5.20 0.58 -10.49
CA ILE A 125 5.32 -0.70 -9.77
C ILE A 125 6.55 -0.73 -8.82
N PRO A 126 7.77 -0.31 -9.24
CA PRO A 126 8.93 -0.31 -8.36
C PRO A 126 8.77 0.58 -7.11
N ALA A 127 7.95 1.64 -7.20
CA ALA A 127 7.64 2.48 -6.04
C ALA A 127 6.55 1.87 -5.16
N ALA A 128 5.50 1.30 -5.78
CA ALA A 128 4.33 0.78 -5.07
C ALA A 128 4.62 -0.53 -4.33
N PHE A 129 5.36 -1.45 -4.96
CA PHE A 129 5.57 -2.80 -4.42
C PHE A 129 6.30 -2.79 -3.07
N PRO A 130 7.43 -2.08 -2.87
CA PRO A 130 8.12 -2.07 -1.58
C PRO A 130 7.27 -1.47 -0.45
N GLN A 131 6.45 -0.45 -0.76
CA GLN A 131 5.52 0.13 0.20
C GLN A 131 4.48 -0.90 0.65
N GLN A 132 3.85 -1.59 -0.30
CA GLN A 132 2.89 -2.67 0.02
C GLN A 132 3.56 -3.84 0.73
N PHE A 133 4.78 -4.19 0.35
CA PHE A 133 5.50 -5.32 0.94
C PHE A 133 5.87 -5.06 2.40
N PHE A 134 6.52 -3.93 2.70
CA PHE A 134 6.92 -3.67 4.07
C PHE A 134 5.75 -3.31 4.99
N LEU A 135 4.76 -2.55 4.50
CA LEU A 135 3.62 -2.15 5.31
C LEU A 135 2.61 -3.30 5.45
N CYS A 136 2.16 -3.87 4.35
CA CYS A 136 1.13 -4.91 4.38
C CYS A 136 1.73 -6.28 4.69
N SER A 137 2.73 -6.75 3.93
CA SER A 137 3.24 -8.09 4.11
C SER A 137 4.06 -8.27 5.38
N VAL A 138 5.11 -7.49 5.58
CA VAL A 138 5.96 -7.61 6.77
C VAL A 138 5.27 -7.04 8.01
N GLY A 139 4.79 -5.80 7.91
CA GLY A 139 4.16 -5.07 9.01
C GLY A 139 2.93 -5.79 9.54
N LEU A 140 1.92 -6.05 8.70
CA LEU A 140 0.67 -6.63 9.19
C LEU A 140 0.84 -8.07 9.68
N VAL A 141 1.65 -8.90 9.02
CA VAL A 141 1.98 -10.25 9.56
C VAL A 141 2.54 -10.11 10.97
N SER A 142 3.52 -9.24 11.15
CA SER A 142 4.21 -9.08 12.43
C SER A 142 3.29 -8.53 13.51
N PHE A 143 2.56 -7.44 13.23
CA PHE A 143 1.66 -6.82 14.21
C PHE A 143 0.42 -7.66 14.50
N SER A 144 -0.06 -8.47 13.54
CA SER A 144 -1.21 -9.37 13.77
C SER A 144 -0.98 -10.42 14.84
N LYS A 145 0.29 -10.71 15.17
CA LYS A 145 0.68 -11.65 16.24
C LYS A 145 0.55 -11.04 17.65
N MET A 146 0.34 -9.73 17.76
CA MET A 146 0.23 -9.05 19.05
C MET A 146 -1.22 -9.09 19.57
N LYS A 147 -1.41 -9.47 20.83
CA LYS A 147 -2.73 -9.57 21.49
C LYS A 147 -3.60 -8.32 21.34
N ILE A 148 -3.00 -7.13 21.37
CA ILE A 148 -3.73 -5.85 21.27
C ILE A 148 -4.44 -5.73 19.91
N PHE A 149 -3.85 -6.32 18.88
CA PHE A 149 -4.28 -6.24 17.49
C PHE A 149 -5.10 -7.46 17.03
N HIS A 150 -5.41 -8.39 17.93
CA HIS A 150 -6.30 -9.50 17.62
C HIS A 150 -7.69 -9.01 17.19
N GLY A 151 -8.28 -9.73 16.22
CA GLY A 151 -9.54 -9.39 15.58
C GLY A 151 -9.35 -8.73 14.20
N ASN A 152 -10.47 -8.55 13.50
CA ASN A 152 -10.45 -8.22 12.06
C ASN A 152 -10.35 -6.72 11.74
N TRP A 153 -10.40 -5.83 12.73
CA TRP A 153 -10.55 -4.38 12.48
C TRP A 153 -9.54 -3.49 13.21
N ARG A 154 -9.01 -3.91 14.36
CA ARG A 154 -8.11 -3.05 15.17
C ARG A 154 -6.85 -2.64 14.42
N LEU A 155 -6.13 -3.63 13.88
CA LEU A 155 -4.93 -3.37 13.10
C LEU A 155 -5.22 -2.61 11.80
N PRO A 156 -6.27 -2.95 11.02
CA PRO A 156 -6.69 -2.12 9.90
C PRO A 156 -6.97 -0.65 10.24
N ILE A 157 -7.62 -0.34 11.37
CA ILE A 157 -7.83 1.06 11.79
C ILE A 157 -6.49 1.75 12.03
N VAL A 158 -5.59 1.13 12.80
CA VAL A 158 -4.28 1.72 13.12
C VAL A 158 -3.48 1.98 11.85
N ILE A 159 -3.53 1.06 10.90
CA ILE A 159 -2.79 1.18 9.63
C ILE A 159 -3.42 2.25 8.74
N GLY A 160 -4.76 2.32 8.67
CA GLY A 160 -5.46 3.42 8.00
C GLY A 160 -5.06 4.79 8.58
N LEU A 161 -4.99 4.92 9.92
CA LEU A 161 -4.54 6.16 10.56
C LEU A 161 -3.09 6.51 10.20
N PHE A 162 -2.17 5.55 10.26
CA PHE A 162 -0.78 5.80 9.88
C PHE A 162 -0.63 6.17 8.40
N PHE A 163 -1.42 5.57 7.50
CA PHE A 163 -1.45 5.97 6.10
C PHE A 163 -1.93 7.41 5.97
N ALA A 164 -3.02 7.79 6.62
CA ALA A 164 -3.52 9.17 6.60
C ALA A 164 -2.49 10.18 7.10
N LEU A 165 -1.85 9.90 8.25
CA LEU A 165 -0.81 10.74 8.82
C LEU A 165 0.42 10.84 7.91
N ALA A 166 0.76 9.76 7.22
CA ALA A 166 1.86 9.72 6.26
C ALA A 166 1.60 10.55 4.98
N HIS A 167 0.41 11.10 4.80
CA HIS A 167 0.09 11.96 3.66
C HIS A 167 -0.29 13.38 4.09
N PHE A 168 -0.08 13.73 5.36
CA PHE A 168 -0.41 15.05 5.88
C PHE A 168 0.44 16.18 5.29
N TRP A 169 1.61 15.86 4.74
CA TRP A 169 2.52 16.82 4.11
C TRP A 169 2.33 16.95 2.59
N THR A 170 1.29 16.34 2.03
CA THR A 170 1.05 16.39 0.58
C THR A 170 0.56 17.78 0.17
N PRO A 171 1.00 18.32 -0.99
CA PRO A 171 0.73 19.71 -1.36
C PRO A 171 -0.69 19.93 -1.92
N PHE A 172 -1.39 18.86 -2.33
CA PHE A 172 -2.71 18.94 -2.94
C PHE A 172 -3.81 18.91 -1.87
N HIS A 173 -4.55 20.00 -1.76
CA HIS A 173 -5.57 20.21 -0.74
C HIS A 173 -6.97 20.24 -1.37
N ILE A 174 -7.99 19.89 -0.58
CA ILE A 174 -9.38 20.08 -1.03
C ILE A 174 -9.63 21.59 -1.19
N PRO A 175 -10.21 22.03 -2.33
CA PRO A 175 -10.50 23.44 -2.58
C PRO A 175 -11.22 24.10 -1.40
N GLY A 176 -10.71 25.26 -0.96
CA GLY A 176 -11.28 25.99 0.17
C GLY A 176 -10.92 25.44 1.57
N THR A 177 -10.04 24.44 1.68
CA THR A 177 -9.62 23.86 2.96
C THR A 177 -8.10 23.79 3.11
N ARG A 178 -7.62 23.54 4.34
CA ARG A 178 -6.22 23.18 4.62
C ARG A 178 -6.01 21.67 4.76
N ILE A 179 -6.97 20.86 4.34
CA ILE A 179 -6.90 19.40 4.51
C ILE A 179 -6.35 18.81 3.20
N PRO A 180 -5.19 18.11 3.24
CA PRO A 180 -4.66 17.46 2.05
C PRO A 180 -5.63 16.37 1.58
N LEU A 181 -5.91 16.34 0.27
CA LEU A 181 -6.85 15.38 -0.33
C LEU A 181 -6.45 13.94 0.01
N GLN A 182 -5.15 13.66 -0.06
CA GLN A 182 -4.61 12.33 0.19
C GLN A 182 -4.88 11.85 1.62
N VAL A 183 -4.97 12.72 2.63
CA VAL A 183 -5.26 12.31 4.02
C VAL A 183 -6.64 11.64 4.12
N ILE A 184 -7.65 12.19 3.44
CA ILE A 184 -9.02 11.68 3.47
C ILE A 184 -9.13 10.38 2.69
N GLY A 185 -8.47 10.28 1.53
CA GLY A 185 -8.48 9.07 0.71
C GLY A 185 -7.65 7.92 1.27
N THR A 186 -6.52 8.23 1.93
CA THR A 186 -5.57 7.21 2.37
C THR A 186 -5.95 6.52 3.67
N PHE A 187 -6.79 7.13 4.51
CA PHE A 187 -7.40 6.42 5.65
C PHE A 187 -8.21 5.18 5.21
N PRO A 188 -9.30 5.32 4.42
CA PRO A 188 -10.10 4.18 4.00
C PRO A 188 -9.30 3.23 3.09
N ALA A 189 -8.40 3.75 2.24
CA ALA A 189 -7.54 2.90 1.42
C ALA A 189 -6.60 2.04 2.28
N GLY A 190 -5.94 2.62 3.28
CA GLY A 190 -5.06 1.91 4.21
C GLY A 190 -5.81 0.88 5.06
N PHE A 191 -7.01 1.22 5.55
CA PHE A 191 -7.88 0.29 6.26
C PHE A 191 -8.25 -0.91 5.38
N LEU A 192 -8.76 -0.66 4.17
CA LEU A 192 -9.22 -1.71 3.26
C LEU A 192 -8.07 -2.58 2.76
N ALA A 193 -6.90 -1.99 2.48
CA ALA A 193 -5.71 -2.74 2.11
C ALA A 193 -5.25 -3.67 3.24
N ALA A 194 -5.22 -3.17 4.48
CA ALA A 194 -4.84 -3.97 5.64
C ALA A 194 -5.85 -5.09 5.93
N TRP A 195 -7.14 -4.77 5.89
CA TRP A 195 -8.20 -5.75 6.06
C TRP A 195 -8.14 -6.85 4.99
N TYR A 196 -8.00 -6.46 3.72
CA TYR A 196 -7.86 -7.38 2.61
C TYR A 196 -6.65 -8.29 2.80
N PHE A 197 -5.48 -7.73 3.13
CA PHE A 197 -4.27 -8.51 3.33
C PHE A 197 -4.41 -9.53 4.45
N LEU A 198 -4.94 -9.10 5.61
CA LEU A 198 -5.13 -10.00 6.75
C LEU A 198 -6.11 -11.13 6.45
N ARG A 199 -7.11 -10.87 5.59
CA ARG A 199 -8.13 -11.84 5.20
C ARG A 199 -7.66 -12.85 4.15
N PHE A 200 -6.95 -12.39 3.12
CA PHE A 200 -6.61 -13.21 1.94
C PHE A 200 -5.14 -13.57 1.85
N ARG A 201 -4.28 -12.90 2.63
CA ARG A 201 -2.81 -13.10 2.65
C ARG A 201 -2.22 -13.11 1.24
N ASN A 202 -2.52 -12.08 0.46
CA ASN A 202 -1.99 -11.92 -0.89
C ASN A 202 -1.67 -10.45 -1.17
N ILE A 203 -0.42 -10.17 -1.53
CA ILE A 203 0.07 -8.80 -1.78
C ILE A 203 -0.18 -8.30 -3.20
N LEU A 204 -0.33 -9.20 -4.18
CA LEU A 204 -0.35 -8.82 -5.59
C LEU A 204 -1.55 -7.91 -5.92
N PRO A 205 -2.81 -8.25 -5.56
CA PRO A 205 -3.95 -7.36 -5.77
C PRO A 205 -3.81 -6.01 -5.08
N LEU A 206 -3.16 -5.95 -3.92
CA LEU A 206 -2.91 -4.68 -3.21
C LEU A 206 -1.90 -3.82 -3.94
N THR A 207 -0.84 -4.42 -4.49
CA THR A 207 0.15 -3.72 -5.31
C THR A 207 -0.49 -3.14 -6.56
N LEU A 208 -1.30 -3.95 -7.26
CA LEU A 208 -2.03 -3.49 -8.45
C LEU A 208 -3.02 -2.37 -8.12
N SER A 209 -3.80 -2.53 -7.04
CA SER A 209 -4.73 -1.49 -6.56
C SER A 209 -4.02 -0.19 -6.25
N HIS A 210 -2.90 -0.26 -5.51
CA HIS A 210 -2.10 0.91 -5.16
C HIS A 210 -1.59 1.62 -6.40
N VAL A 211 -1.03 0.88 -7.36
CA VAL A 211 -0.54 1.43 -8.62
C VAL A 211 -1.65 2.16 -9.39
N MET A 212 -2.80 1.52 -9.57
CA MET A 212 -3.91 2.10 -10.32
C MET A 212 -4.45 3.36 -9.64
N ILE A 213 -4.79 3.26 -8.35
CA ILE A 213 -5.40 4.36 -7.61
C ILE A 213 -4.42 5.54 -7.47
N TYR A 214 -3.13 5.27 -7.22
CA TYR A 214 -2.13 6.32 -7.07
C TYR A 214 -1.96 7.12 -8.37
N VAL A 215 -1.78 6.44 -9.50
CA VAL A 215 -1.60 7.09 -10.80
C VAL A 215 -2.84 7.85 -11.21
N LEU A 216 -4.04 7.28 -11.02
CA LEU A 216 -5.27 8.01 -11.29
C LEU A 216 -5.42 9.23 -10.39
N LEU A 217 -5.13 9.12 -9.10
CA LEU A 217 -5.17 10.28 -8.21
C LEU A 217 -4.23 11.40 -8.69
N HIS A 218 -2.95 11.10 -8.94
CA HIS A 218 -1.96 12.13 -9.26
C HIS A 218 -2.05 12.66 -10.70
N ASN A 219 -2.37 11.79 -11.67
CA ASN A 219 -2.35 12.16 -13.08
C ASN A 219 -3.72 12.50 -13.65
N TRP A 220 -4.81 12.07 -12.99
CA TRP A 220 -6.16 12.27 -13.47
C TRP A 220 -6.96 13.25 -12.62
N VAL A 221 -6.69 13.36 -11.31
CA VAL A 221 -7.47 14.21 -10.39
C VAL A 221 -6.68 15.43 -9.92
N GLU A 222 -5.47 15.23 -9.39
CA GLU A 222 -4.68 16.32 -8.79
C GLU A 222 -4.23 17.38 -9.80
N VAL A 223 -4.30 17.11 -11.10
CA VAL A 223 -4.04 18.09 -12.16
C VAL A 223 -5.06 19.24 -12.20
N TYR A 224 -6.19 19.08 -11.51
CA TYR A 224 -7.26 20.09 -11.39
C TYR A 224 -7.23 20.84 -10.05
N LEU A 225 -6.22 20.60 -9.20
CA LEU A 225 -6.05 21.21 -7.88
C LEU A 225 -4.83 22.14 -7.83
#